data_AF-A0A2L0TZM7-F1
#
_entry.id   AF-A0A2L0TZM7-F1
#
_cell.length_a   1.000
_cell.length_b   1.000
_cell.length_c   1.000
_cell.angle_alpha   90.00
_cell.angle_beta   90.00
_cell.angle_gamma   90.00
#
_symmetry.space_group_name_H-M   'P 1'
#
loop_
_entity.id
_entity.type
_entity.pdbx_description
1 polymer ?
#
loop_
_entity_poly.entity_id
_entity_poly.type
_entity_poly.pdbx_seq_one_letter_code
_entity_poly.pdbx_strand_id
1 'polypeptide(L)' 'MNQTDLIAEASDLTHWVPSRELPKMYPQFTASQMKALLWKRQEHVGLSRCCRMVGARLYVNTKLLGYWLAGALPEQQATD' A
#
# COMPACT_ATOMS: atom_id res chain seq x y z
N MET A 1 -1.92 9.90 11.02
CA MET A 1 -2.25 10.67 9.79
C MET A 1 -3.75 10.93 9.77
N ASN A 2 -4.22 12.13 9.46
CA ASN A 2 -5.67 12.40 9.49
C ASN A 2 -6.35 11.88 8.20
N GLN A 3 -7.69 11.81 8.20
CA GLN A 3 -8.45 11.26 7.06
C GLN A 3 -8.28 12.10 5.78
N THR A 4 -8.12 13.42 5.90
CA THR A 4 -7.94 14.33 4.76
C THR A 4 -6.60 14.08 4.07
N ASP A 5 -5.52 13.91 4.83
CA ASP A 5 -4.19 13.59 4.32
C ASP A 5 -4.21 12.25 3.57
N LEU A 6 -4.93 11.25 4.09
CA LEU A 6 -5.06 9.94 3.44
C LEU A 6 -5.77 10.04 2.10
N ILE A 7 -6.80 10.88 1.99
CA ILE A 7 -7.51 11.10 0.73
C ILE A 7 -6.59 11.83 -0.25
N ALA A 8 -5.84 12.85 0.20
CA ALA A 8 -4.89 13.57 -0.65
C ALA A 8 -3.84 12.61 -1.24
N GLU A 9 -3.18 11.81 -0.40
CA GLU A 9 -2.18 10.82 -0.83
C GLU A 9 -2.76 9.75 -1.75
N ALA A 10 -4.00 9.29 -1.48
CA ALA A 10 -4.68 8.31 -2.32
C ALA A 10 -5.11 8.89 -3.68
N SER A 11 -5.49 10.18 -3.71
CA SER A 11 -5.95 10.88 -4.92
C SER A 11 -4.81 11.29 -5.85
N ASP A 12 -3.59 11.42 -5.32
CA ASP A 12 -2.41 11.67 -6.13
C ASP A 12 -2.00 10.40 -6.90
N LEU A 13 -2.27 10.40 -8.21
CA LEU A 13 -1.98 9.29 -9.11
C LEU A 13 -0.47 9.02 -9.28
N THR A 14 0.40 9.98 -8.98
CA THR A 14 1.85 9.83 -9.13
C THR A 14 2.44 8.82 -8.13
N HIS A 15 1.75 8.58 -7.02
CA HIS A 15 2.15 7.60 -6.01
C HIS A 15 1.75 6.15 -6.34
N TRP A 16 0.93 5.95 -7.38
CA TRP A 16 0.41 4.63 -7.75
C TRP A 16 1.30 3.94 -8.78
N VAL A 17 1.95 2.86 -8.35
CA VAL A 17 2.87 2.10 -9.19
C VAL A 17 2.38 0.66 -9.38
N PRO A 18 2.63 0.02 -10.53
CA PRO A 18 2.33 -1.40 -10.68
C PRO A 18 3.13 -2.22 -9.67
N SER A 19 2.49 -3.19 -9.00
CA SER A 19 3.13 -3.99 -7.94
C SER A 19 4.41 -4.70 -8.39
N ARG A 20 4.49 -5.08 -9.67
CA ARG A 20 5.67 -5.70 -10.30
C ARG A 20 6.90 -4.79 -10.37
N GLU A 21 6.72 -3.47 -10.31
CA GLU A 21 7.81 -2.51 -10.34
C GLU A 21 8.37 -2.25 -8.93
N LEU A 22 7.65 -2.58 -7.86
CA LEU A 22 8.08 -2.36 -6.47
C LEU A 22 9.47 -2.93 -6.18
N PRO A 23 9.81 -4.20 -6.54
CA PRO A 23 11.14 -4.74 -6.26
C PRO A 23 12.27 -4.04 -7.02
N LYS A 24 11.97 -3.37 -8.13
CA LYS A 24 12.95 -2.57 -8.87
C LYS A 24 13.19 -1.21 -8.22
N MET A 25 12.13 -0.60 -7.69
CA MET A 25 12.21 0.70 -7.00
C MET A 25 12.74 0.58 -5.57
N TYR A 26 12.42 -0.53 -4.90
CA TYR A 26 12.73 -0.80 -3.50
C TYR A 26 13.42 -2.17 -3.38
N PRO A 27 14.72 -2.26 -3.72
CA PRO A 27 15.45 -3.54 -3.82
C PRO A 27 15.64 -4.25 -2.48
N GLN A 28 15.37 -3.58 -1.34
CA GLN A 28 15.31 -4.24 -0.03
C GLN A 28 14.16 -5.25 0.08
N PHE A 29 13.17 -5.19 -0.81
CA PHE A 29 12.04 -6.11 -0.84
C PHE A 29 12.12 -7.02 -2.07
N THR A 30 12.04 -8.33 -1.84
CA THR A 30 11.99 -9.29 -2.95
C THR A 30 10.60 -9.32 -3.60
N ALA A 31 10.54 -9.70 -4.88
CA ALA A 31 9.28 -9.88 -5.59
C ALA A 31 8.34 -10.89 -4.91
N SER A 32 8.90 -11.98 -4.38
CA SER A 32 8.13 -13.02 -3.67
C SER A 32 7.51 -12.47 -2.38
N GLN A 33 8.29 -11.75 -1.56
CA GLN A 33 7.78 -11.13 -0.33
C GLN A 33 6.66 -10.13 -0.62
N MET A 34 6.85 -9.25 -1.62
CA MET A 34 5.81 -8.28 -1.99
C MET A 34 4.56 -8.93 -2.54
N LYS A 35 4.71 -9.98 -3.37
CA LYS A 35 3.57 -10.73 -3.89
C LYS A 35 2.77 -11.41 -2.77
N ALA A 36 3.47 -12.08 -1.84
CA ALA A 36 2.83 -12.74 -0.69
C ALA A 36 2.12 -11.74 0.21
N LEU A 37 2.76 -10.60 0.50
CA LEU A 37 2.15 -9.51 1.27
C LEU A 37 0.87 -9.00 0.61
N LEU A 38 0.95 -8.56 -0.65
CA LEU A 38 -0.16 -7.97 -1.38
C LEU A 38 -1.31 -8.96 -1.65
N TRP A 39 -1.07 -10.26 -1.55
CA TRP A 39 -2.13 -11.28 -1.59
C TRP A 39 -3.04 -11.19 -0.36
N LYS A 40 -2.47 -10.90 0.81
CA LYS A 40 -3.20 -10.74 2.08
C LYS A 40 -3.96 -9.42 2.20
N ARG A 41 -4.00 -8.60 1.15
CA ARG A 41 -4.72 -7.32 1.14
C ARG A 41 -6.21 -7.45 1.51
N GLN A 42 -6.81 -8.62 1.27
CA GLN A 42 -8.21 -8.88 1.62
C GLN A 42 -8.40 -9.14 3.12
N GLU A 43 -7.34 -9.57 3.81
CA GLU A 43 -7.34 -9.89 5.24
C GLU A 43 -7.04 -8.66 6.10
N HIS A 44 -6.37 -7.65 5.52
CA HIS A 44 -5.92 -6.46 6.25
C HIS A 44 -6.49 -5.17 5.62
N VAL A 45 -7.40 -4.50 6.33
CA VAL A 45 -8.06 -3.26 5.85
C VAL A 45 -7.04 -2.17 5.49
N GLY A 46 -6.01 -1.96 6.32
CA GLY A 46 -4.94 -0.99 6.04
C GLY A 46 -4.14 -1.33 4.77
N LEU A 47 -3.82 -2.61 4.56
CA LEU A 47 -3.11 -3.05 3.35
C LEU A 47 -4.01 -2.97 2.10
N SER A 48 -5.30 -3.26 2.25
CA SER A 48 -6.31 -3.03 1.22
C SER A 48 -6.28 -1.57 0.78
N ARG A 49 -6.25 -0.60 1.70
CA ARG A 49 -6.17 0.84 1.37
C ARG A 49 -4.96 1.19 0.48
N CYS A 50 -3.84 0.52 0.69
CA CYS A 50 -2.60 0.78 -0.04
C CYS A 50 -2.61 0.29 -1.49
N CYS A 51 -3.57 -0.55 -1.90
CA CYS A 51 -3.53 -1.16 -3.23
C CYS A 51 -4.89 -1.28 -3.91
N ARG A 52 -4.92 -1.21 -5.24
CA ARG A 52 -6.14 -1.25 -6.05
C ARG A 52 -5.91 -2.05 -7.33
N MET A 53 -6.92 -2.84 -7.70
CA MET A 53 -6.95 -3.49 -9.01
C MET A 53 -7.47 -2.50 -10.05
N VAL A 54 -6.74 -2.33 -11.14
CA VAL A 54 -7.16 -1.55 -12.31
C VAL A 54 -7.04 -2.46 -13.52
N GLY A 55 -8.18 -2.91 -14.04
CA GLY A 55 -8.23 -4.02 -14.99
C GLY A 55 -7.62 -5.28 -14.37
N ALA A 56 -6.65 -5.90 -15.06
CA ALA A 56 -5.94 -7.09 -14.60
C ALA A 56 -4.66 -6.80 -13.80
N ARG A 57 -4.36 -5.53 -13.48
CA ARG A 57 -3.11 -5.14 -12.82
C ARG A 57 -3.36 -4.61 -11.42
N LEU A 58 -2.52 -5.04 -10.48
CA LEU A 58 -2.51 -4.50 -9.12
C LEU A 58 -1.58 -3.28 -9.07
N TYR A 59 -2.13 -2.16 -8.65
CA TYR A 59 -1.38 -0.94 -8.35
C TYR A 59 -1.28 -0.76 -6.84
N VAL A 60 -0.16 -0.17 -6.42
CA VAL A 60 0.16 0.08 -5.02
C VAL A 60 0.51 1.55 -4.87
N ASN A 61 -0.14 2.22 -3.93
CA ASN A 61 0.24 3.55 -3.51
C ASN A 61 1.45 3.44 -2.58
N THR A 62 2.62 3.88 -3.04
CA THR A 62 3.89 3.67 -2.33
C THR A 62 3.97 4.47 -1.02
N LYS A 63 3.36 5.66 -0.96
CA LYS A 63 3.28 6.48 0.24
C LYS A 63 2.43 5.79 1.31
N LEU A 64 1.23 5.38 0.95
CA LEU A 64 0.33 4.67 1.87
C LEU A 64 0.93 3.34 2.33
N LEU A 65 1.60 2.60 1.43
CA LEU A 65 2.31 1.39 1.82
C LEU A 65 3.42 1.68 2.83
N GLY A 66 4.17 2.78 2.68
CA GLY A 66 5.17 3.21 3.66
C GLY A 66 4.56 3.50 5.03
N TYR A 67 3.43 4.22 5.08
CA TYR A 67 2.69 4.43 6.32
C TYR A 67 2.19 3.12 6.93
N TRP A 68 1.73 2.17 6.11
CA TRP A 68 1.28 0.86 6.59
C TRP A 68 2.42 0.04 7.20
N LEU A 69 3.59 0.02 6.54
CA LEU A 69 4.79 -0.64 7.04
C LEU A 69 5.29 -0.02 8.36
N ALA A 70 5.08 1.28 8.55
CA ALA A 70 5.40 1.99 9.79
C ALA A 70 4.34 1.82 10.90
N GLY A 71 3.20 1.16 10.62
CA GLY A 71 2.10 1.07 11.58
C GLY A 71 1.37 2.39 11.83
N ALA A 72 1.47 3.34 10.90
CA ALA A 72 1.01 4.72 11.07
C ALA A 72 -0.36 5.01 10.42
N LEU A 73 -0.98 4.01 9.79
CA LEU A 73 -2.35 4.14 9.30
C LEU A 73 -3.36 4.09 10.47
N PRO A 74 -4.49 4.82 10.39
CA PRO A 74 -5.49 4.82 11.45
C PRO A 74 -5.97 3.43 11.86
N GLU A 75 -6.10 2.51 10.91
CA GLU A 75 -6.53 1.13 11.15
C GLU A 75 -5.53 0.29 11.95
N GLN A 76 -4.28 0.75 12.07
CA GLN A 76 -3.21 0.09 12.85
C GLN A 76 -2.94 0.79 14.19
N GLN A 77 -3.39 2.04 14.34
CA GLN A 77 -3.19 2.83 15.55
C GLN A 77 -4.33 2.70 16.56
N ALA A 78 -5.44 2.06 16.19
CA ALA A 78 -6.46 1.63 17.14
C ALA A 78 -5.91 0.46 17.98
N THR A 79 -5.04 0.79 18.93
CA THR A 79 -4.79 -0.01 20.12
C THR A 79 -5.66 0.62 21.22
N ASP A 80 -6.37 -0.22 21.96
CA ASP A 80 -7.35 0.14 23.02
C ASP A 80 -6.95 1.31 23.93
#